data_AF-A0A1C6D9X2-F1
#
_entry.id   AF-A0A1C6D9X2-F1
#
_cell.length_a   1.000
_cell.length_b   1.000
_cell.length_c   1.000
_cell.angle_alpha   90.00
_cell.angle_beta   90.00
_cell.angle_gamma   90.00
#
_symmetry.space_group_name_H-M   'P 1'
#
loop_
_entity.id
_entity.type
_entity.pdbx_description
1 polymer ?
#
loop_
_entity_poly.entity_id
_entity_poly.type
_entity_poly.pdbx_seq_one_letter_code
_entity_poly.pdbx_strand_id
1 'polypeptide(L)' 'MENHAAGVVTNCLRAALYQEPRANSKVLTVITALTRVSVNIDESTDAFYKVSTSNGTQGYCMKKFIAVRR' A
#
# COMPACT_ATOMS: atom_id res chain seq x y z
N MET A 1 -1.28 18.29 -9.18
CA MET A 1 -0.93 16.97 -9.76
C MET A 1 -0.77 16.03 -8.58
N GLU A 2 -1.57 14.97 -8.51
CA GLU A 2 -1.40 13.95 -7.47
C GLU A 2 -0.15 13.12 -7.80
N ASN A 3 0.81 13.08 -6.88
CA ASN A 3 2.09 12.41 -7.12
C ASN A 3 1.96 10.90 -6.87
N HIS A 4 1.77 10.15 -7.96
CA HIS A 4 1.61 8.71 -7.91
C HIS A 4 2.84 7.96 -8.43
N ALA A 5 3.20 6.88 -7.74
CA ALA A 5 4.26 5.96 -8.15
C ALA A 5 3.76 4.52 -8.26
N ALA A 6 4.40 3.71 -9.10
CA ALA A 6 4.08 2.29 -9.21
C ALA A 6 4.74 1.50 -8.07
N GLY A 7 3.96 0.66 -7.41
CA GLY A 7 4.42 -0.23 -6.34
C GLY A 7 4.16 -1.72 -6.63
N VAL A 8 4.94 -2.59 -6.02
CA VAL A 8 4.71 -4.05 -6.02
C VAL A 8 4.88 -4.62 -4.61
N VAL A 9 3.98 -5.53 -4.22
CA VAL A 9 4.06 -6.23 -2.94
C VAL A 9 5.24 -7.20 -2.95
N THR A 10 6.15 -7.03 -1.98
CA THR A 10 7.36 -7.83 -1.81
C THR A 10 7.58 -8.21 -0.33
N ASN A 11 8.56 -9.05 -0.06
CA ASN A 11 9.05 -9.44 1.28
C ASN A 11 8.02 -10.17 2.17
N CYS A 12 6.84 -10.47 1.63
CA CYS A 12 5.80 -11.26 2.29
C CYS A 12 4.87 -11.90 1.26
N LEU A 13 4.16 -12.96 1.64
CA LEU A 13 3.12 -13.58 0.81
C LEU A 13 1.81 -12.80 0.83
N ARG A 14 1.53 -12.12 1.95
CA ARG A 14 0.27 -11.42 2.23
C ARG A 14 0.57 -10.14 3.00
N ALA A 15 0.12 -9.01 2.48
CA ALA A 15 0.19 -7.72 3.15
C ALA A 15 -1.22 -7.22 3.44
N ALA A 16 -1.46 -6.80 4.68
CA ALA A 16 -2.72 -6.18 5.06
C ALA A 16 -2.77 -4.73 4.53
N LEU A 17 -3.94 -4.35 4.06
CA LEU A 17 -4.28 -2.97 3.74
C LEU A 17 -5.18 -2.42 4.84
N TYR A 18 -4.68 -1.43 5.57
CA TYR A 18 -5.35 -0.84 6.72
C TYR A 18 -6.18 0.39 6.33
N GLN A 19 -7.24 0.68 7.07
CA GLN A 19 -8.06 1.88 6.87
C GLN A 19 -7.30 3.16 7.27
N GLU A 20 -6.48 3.07 8.30
CA GLU A 20 -5.63 4.16 8.83
C GLU A 20 -4.17 3.69 8.90
N PRO A 21 -3.17 4.60 8.90
CA PRO A 21 -1.75 4.26 8.90
C PRO A 21 -1.24 3.79 10.27
N ARG A 22 -1.88 2.76 10.85
CA ARG A 22 -1.50 2.13 12.12
C ARG A 22 -1.87 0.64 12.12
N ALA A 23 -1.03 -0.18 12.75
CA ALA A 23 -1.12 -1.65 12.68
C ALA A 23 -2.38 -2.25 13.32
N ASN A 24 -3.04 -1.53 14.23
CA ASN A 24 -4.28 -1.95 14.89
C ASN A 24 -5.55 -1.36 14.23
N SER A 25 -5.41 -0.69 13.09
CA SER A 25 -6.56 -0.22 12.32
C SER A 25 -7.32 -1.38 11.67
N LYS A 26 -8.56 -1.13 11.27
CA LYS A 26 -9.38 -2.08 10.49
C LYS A 26 -8.63 -2.48 9.22
N VAL A 27 -8.54 -3.79 8.99
CA VAL A 27 -8.05 -4.34 7.73
C VAL A 27 -9.17 -4.25 6.69
N LEU A 28 -8.92 -3.52 5.61
CA LEU A 28 -9.84 -3.37 4.48
C LEU A 28 -9.78 -4.59 3.55
N THR A 29 -8.56 -5.04 3.25
CA THR A 29 -8.32 -6.22 2.42
C THR A 29 -6.89 -6.74 2.65
N VAL A 30 -6.60 -7.91 2.07
CA VAL A 30 -5.27 -8.48 2.04
C VAL A 30 -4.83 -8.61 0.59
N ILE A 31 -3.68 -8.03 0.26
CA ILE A 31 -3.05 -8.13 -1.07
C ILE A 31 -1.91 -9.15 -1.01
N THR A 32 -1.72 -9.91 -2.08
CA THR A 32 -0.70 -10.97 -2.14
C THR A 32 0.60 -10.48 -2.75
N ALA A 33 1.68 -11.23 -2.53
CA ALA A 33 2.96 -11.02 -3.21
C ALA A 33 2.77 -10.78 -4.72
N LEU A 34 3.63 -9.94 -5.31
CA LEU A 34 3.63 -9.57 -6.72
C LEU A 34 2.42 -8.77 -7.21
N THR A 35 1.44 -8.48 -6.33
CA THR A 35 0.33 -7.56 -6.65
C THR A 35 0.89 -6.17 -6.94
N ARG A 36 0.51 -5.59 -8.09
CA ARG A 36 0.80 -4.20 -8.43
C ARG A 36 -0.19 -3.26 -7.77
N VAL A 37 0.31 -2.15 -7.25
CA VAL A 37 -0.48 -1.09 -6.62
C VAL A 37 -0.03 0.27 -7.12
N SER A 38 -0.94 1.25 -7.09
CA SER A 38 -0.56 2.66 -7.21
C SER A 38 -0.29 3.22 -5.82
N VAL A 39 0.78 3.98 -5.65
CA VAL A 39 1.17 4.60 -4.39
C VAL A 39 0.96 6.10 -4.48
N ASN A 40 0.10 6.66 -3.62
CA ASN A 40 -0.03 8.10 -3.47
C ASN A 40 1.07 8.60 -2.52
N ILE A 41 2.04 9.34 -3.05
CA ILE A 41 3.21 9.82 -2.30
C ILE A 41 2.81 10.93 -1.32
N ASP A 42 1.82 11.75 -1.67
CA ASP A 42 1.40 12.91 -0.89
C ASP A 42 0.64 12.51 0.40
N GLU A 43 -0.13 11.42 0.35
CA GLU A 43 -0.85 10.87 1.50
C GLU A 43 -0.08 9.79 2.27
N SER A 44 1.13 9.43 1.83
CA SER A 44 1.95 8.43 2.51
C SER A 44 2.59 8.99 3.77
N THR A 45 2.74 8.16 4.80
CA THR A 45 3.40 8.52 6.07
C THR A 45 4.83 7.99 6.09
N ASP A 46 5.55 8.16 7.20
CA ASP A 46 6.89 7.60 7.37
C ASP A 46 6.90 6.07 7.26
N ALA A 47 5.94 5.40 7.91
CA ALA A 47 5.87 3.93 8.00
C ALA A 47 4.92 3.27 7.00
N PHE A 48 3.98 4.01 6.41
CA PHE A 48 2.94 3.46 5.53
C PHE A 48 2.88 4.17 4.19
N TYR A 49 2.66 3.40 3.13
CA TYR A 49 2.21 3.93 1.85
C TYR A 49 0.69 4.00 1.80
N LYS A 50 0.16 5.10 1.30
CA LYS A 50 -1.21 5.16 0.79
C LYS A 50 -1.23 4.45 -0.56
N VAL A 51 -1.98 3.37 -0.67
CA VAL A 51 -2.01 2.54 -1.88
C VAL A 51 -3.43 2.33 -2.40
N SER A 52 -3.54 2.23 -3.71
CA SER A 52 -4.77 1.90 -4.45
C SER A 52 -4.53 0.61 -5.24
N THR A 53 -5.42 -0.36 -5.07
CA THR A 53 -5.41 -1.64 -5.81
C THR A 53 -6.18 -1.52 -7.12
N SER A 54 -5.94 -2.45 -8.06
CA SER A 54 -6.68 -2.51 -9.33
C SER A 54 -8.19 -2.65 -9.17
N ASN A 55 -8.63 -3.17 -8.02
CA ASN A 55 -10.05 -3.39 -7.71
C ASN A 55 -10.69 -2.16 -7.05
N GLY A 56 -9.98 -1.02 -7.01
CA GLY A 56 -10.47 0.26 -6.48
C GLY A 56 -10.38 0.39 -4.96
N THR A 57 -9.88 -0.62 -4.23
CA THR A 57 -9.67 -0.51 -2.78
C THR A 57 -8.48 0.39 -2.49
N GLN A 58 -8.69 1.39 -1.64
CA GLN A 58 -7.65 2.29 -1.16
C GLN A 58 -7.41 2.12 0.33
N GLY A 59 -6.16 2.20 0.76
CA GLY A 59 -5.80 2.14 2.18
C GLY A 59 -4.30 2.26 2.41
N TYR A 60 -3.85 1.84 3.59
CA TYR A 60 -2.46 1.99 4.02
C TYR A 60 -1.75 0.64 4.14
N CYS A 61 -0.59 0.51 3.53
CA CYS A 61 0.25 -0.69 3.62
C CYS A 61 1.64 -0.31 4.16
N MET A 62 2.24 -1.16 5.00
CA MET A 62 3.57 -0.88 5.55
C MET A 62 4.61 -0.80 4.43
N LYS A 63 5.48 0.23 4.46
CA LYS A 63 6.46 0.46 3.39
C LYS A 63 7.39 -0.72 3.14
N LYS A 64 7.79 -1.44 4.20
CA LYS A 64 8.68 -2.61 4.11
C LYS A 64 8.15 -3.75 3.23
N PHE A 65 6.86 -3.72 2.88
CA PHE A 65 6.21 -4.72 2.02
C PHE A 65 5.92 -4.22 0.61
N ILE A 66 6.26 -2.97 0.27
CA ILE A 66 6.04 -2.40 -1.06
C ILE A 66 7.36 -1.88 -1.62
N ALA A 67 7.79 -2.48 -2.73
CA ALA A 67 8.86 -1.90 -3.53
C ALA A 67 8.26 -0.87 -4.48
N VAL A 68 8.71 0.38 -4.38
CA VAL A 68 8.29 1.48 -5.25
C VAL A 68 9.34 1.68 -6.33
N ARG A 69 8.92 1.77 -7.59
CA ARG A 69 9.77 2.20 -8.71
C ARG A 69 9.43 3.65 -9.03
N ARG A 70 10.44 4.51 -9.03
CA ARG A 70 10.39 5.87 -9.54
C ARG A 70 10.91 5.91 -10.97
#